data_AF-A0A839P9N9-F1
#
_entry.id   AF-A0A839P9N9-F1
#
_cell.length_a   1.000
_cell.length_b   1.000
_cell.length_c   1.000
_cell.angle_alpha   90.00
_cell.angle_beta   90.00
_cell.angle_gamma   90.00
#
_symmetry.space_group_name_H-M   'P 1'
#
loop_
_entity.id
_entity.type
_entity.pdbx_description
1 polymer ?
#
loop_
_entity_poly.entity_id
_entity_poly.type
_entity_poly.pdbx_seq_one_letter_code
_entity_poly.pdbx_strand_id
1 'polypeptide(L)'
;MSLFFRGDHAVLHAVGRAHGVVELTPAGVVLSANDPYLRLLGYTLDEVRGRSLDALLDPQEARSDEQQELWAAVIRGECRTACSRHLTKQGVELWLQVSYCPVLGRAGRTTKISQFSMDVTVQQQRSADQAAVLQAISCSRATIEFALDGTILTANPNFLNTVGYSLEEIQGRHHSLFVAPAERESQAYRDFWAALTRGEFQRAEYKRFGKGGREVWLQAIYNPVRNSQGKPYKVVKFATDITQDKLHRADVAGQIAAINRSQGVIHFDMDGTILDANENFLGVVGYRLDEVRGQHHRTFVEPSHAQSADYLQLWEALRRGEYQAGVFKRVGKGGRPVWIQASYNPIFDADGKPFKVVKYATDITAKTAAQHAATGASGQTLMNVQTVASAAEELSASIGEIAQSLARSRSEVDAIHDQTVVADRSTAKLKEAAASMNGVVQLIQGVGQQINLLALNATIEAARAGEAGRGFAVVAGEVKNLSNQVTQATSRIAQDITGMQEIAEEVAGALLSIVQAIGSVRGTVTGVASAVEEQSAVTQEISSSMQTAAQGVGEINTSLQALTG
;
A
#
# COMPACT_ATOMS: atom_id res chain seq x y z
N MET A 1 -11.72 69.44 74.12
CA MET A 1 -10.84 69.49 72.93
C MET A 1 -10.40 70.94 72.66
N SER A 2 -9.83 71.63 73.67
CA SER A 2 -9.51 73.08 73.62
C SER A 2 -8.03 73.38 73.90
N LEU A 3 -7.13 72.62 73.29
CA LEU A 3 -5.67 72.78 73.45
C LEU A 3 -4.90 73.03 72.14
N PHE A 4 -5.60 73.19 71.00
CA PHE A 4 -4.93 73.37 69.69
C PHE A 4 -4.93 74.81 69.12
N PHE A 5 -5.62 75.77 69.75
CA PHE A 5 -5.74 77.13 69.21
C PHE A 5 -5.18 78.18 70.17
N ARG A 6 -3.86 78.40 70.07
CA ARG A 6 -3.17 79.66 70.40
C ARG A 6 -1.75 79.56 69.82
N GLY A 7 -1.63 79.84 68.53
CA GLY A 7 -0.35 79.79 67.78
C GLY A 7 -0.53 79.53 66.28
N ASP A 8 -1.45 80.24 65.63
CA ASP A 8 -2.03 79.95 64.30
C ASP A 8 -1.12 80.09 63.07
N HIS A 9 0.20 80.09 63.23
CA HIS A 9 1.13 80.09 62.09
C HIS A 9 2.08 78.88 62.05
N ALA A 10 2.46 78.29 63.19
CA ALA A 10 3.50 77.25 63.22
C ALA A 10 3.02 75.89 62.67
N VAL A 11 1.77 75.50 62.97
CA VAL A 11 1.19 74.22 62.51
C VAL A 11 0.87 74.26 61.02
N LEU A 12 0.24 75.35 60.55
CA LEU A 12 0.00 75.60 59.13
C LEU A 12 1.31 75.66 58.34
N HIS A 13 2.35 76.27 58.90
CA HIS A 13 3.69 76.30 58.30
C HIS A 13 4.35 74.91 58.26
N ALA A 14 4.15 74.06 59.28
CA ALA A 14 4.67 72.69 59.29
C ALA A 14 3.99 71.79 58.25
N VAL A 15 2.65 71.87 58.14
CA VAL A 15 1.88 71.16 57.09
C VAL A 15 2.27 71.67 55.70
N GLY A 16 2.43 72.99 55.57
CA GLY A 16 2.85 73.68 54.36
C GLY A 16 4.31 73.47 53.96
N ARG A 17 5.10 72.63 54.66
CA ARG A 17 6.41 72.15 54.19
C ARG A 17 6.33 70.90 53.33
N ALA A 18 5.30 70.06 53.56
CA ALA A 18 5.13 68.77 52.89
C ALA A 18 3.98 68.79 51.86
N HIS A 19 3.08 69.76 51.94
CA HIS A 19 1.94 69.89 51.02
C HIS A 19 1.98 71.24 50.30
N GLY A 20 1.52 71.23 49.05
CA GLY A 20 1.16 72.47 48.36
C GLY A 20 -0.08 73.05 49.03
N VAL A 21 -0.05 74.31 49.43
CA VAL A 21 -1.18 75.02 50.02
C VAL A 21 -1.50 76.24 49.20
N VAL A 22 -2.75 76.36 48.78
CA VAL A 22 -3.27 77.56 48.11
C VAL A 22 -4.57 77.99 48.77
N GLU A 23 -4.70 79.30 48.93
CA GLU A 23 -5.87 79.95 49.49
C GLU A 23 -6.68 80.55 48.34
N LEU A 24 -7.96 80.25 48.30
CA LEU A 24 -8.87 80.63 47.22
C LEU A 24 -10.04 81.45 47.78
N THR A 25 -10.61 82.32 46.94
CA THR A 25 -11.94 82.90 47.20
C THR A 25 -13.03 81.85 47.00
N PRO A 26 -14.26 82.06 47.49
CA PRO A 26 -15.41 81.21 47.15
C PRO A 26 -15.70 81.11 45.65
N ALA A 27 -15.23 82.08 44.86
CA ALA A 27 -15.32 82.08 43.39
C ALA A 27 -14.15 81.34 42.71
N GLY A 28 -13.27 80.66 43.47
CA GLY A 28 -12.16 79.88 42.92
C GLY A 28 -10.93 80.70 42.54
N VAL A 29 -10.84 81.95 43.00
CA VAL A 29 -9.73 82.85 42.65
C VAL A 29 -8.59 82.73 43.65
N VAL A 30 -7.35 82.56 43.18
CA VAL A 30 -6.15 82.42 44.03
C VAL A 30 -5.83 83.71 44.78
N LEU A 31 -5.79 83.63 46.11
CA LEU A 31 -5.45 84.72 47.02
C LEU A 31 -3.98 84.68 47.44
N SER A 32 -3.48 83.50 47.77
CA SER A 32 -2.09 83.26 48.17
C SER A 32 -1.73 81.78 47.98
N ALA A 33 -0.46 81.45 47.75
CA ALA A 33 0.03 80.08 47.66
C ALA A 33 1.40 79.96 48.36
N ASN A 34 1.72 78.79 48.89
CA ASN A 34 3.02 78.51 49.49
C ASN A 34 4.07 78.04 48.46
N ASP A 35 5.35 78.07 48.85
CA ASP A 35 6.45 77.68 47.96
C ASP A 35 6.34 76.24 47.43
N PRO A 36 5.93 75.22 48.21
CA PRO A 36 5.67 73.88 47.66
C PRO A 36 4.62 73.86 46.56
N TYR A 37 3.49 74.57 46.70
CA TYR A 37 2.45 74.62 45.67
C TYR A 37 2.95 75.29 44.38
N LEU A 38 3.67 76.40 44.55
CA LEU A 38 4.24 77.17 43.44
C LEU A 38 5.31 76.38 42.69
N ARG A 39 6.21 75.70 43.42
CA ARG A 39 7.23 74.81 42.81
C ARG A 39 6.61 73.60 42.11
N LEU A 40 5.55 73.02 42.69
CA LEU A 40 4.86 71.87 42.13
C LEU A 40 4.28 72.18 40.75
N LEU A 41 3.66 73.33 40.57
CA LEU A 41 3.06 73.74 39.30
C LEU A 41 4.01 74.57 38.41
N GLY A 42 5.17 75.00 38.93
CA GLY A 42 6.15 75.80 38.20
C GLY A 42 5.75 77.27 37.99
N TYR A 43 4.86 77.80 38.80
CA TYR A 43 4.42 79.20 38.74
C TYR A 43 5.02 80.03 39.88
N THR A 44 5.13 81.34 39.67
CA THR A 44 5.37 82.29 40.77
C THR A 44 4.05 82.79 41.36
N LEU A 45 4.07 83.33 42.58
CA LEU A 45 2.84 83.81 43.24
C LEU A 45 2.15 84.90 42.42
N ASP A 46 2.90 85.84 41.85
CA ASP A 46 2.36 86.94 41.05
C ASP A 46 1.68 86.45 39.77
N GLU A 47 2.12 85.31 39.23
CA GLU A 47 1.53 84.71 38.02
C GLU A 47 0.23 83.94 38.28
N VAL A 48 -0.04 83.52 39.52
CA VAL A 48 -1.26 82.77 39.87
C VAL A 48 -2.25 83.59 40.68
N ARG A 49 -1.78 84.58 41.44
CA ARG A 49 -2.64 85.44 42.26
C ARG A 49 -3.65 86.18 41.40
N GLY A 50 -4.93 86.08 41.76
CA GLY A 50 -6.03 86.67 40.99
C GLY A 50 -6.51 85.82 39.81
N ARG A 51 -5.88 84.69 39.50
CA ARG A 51 -6.38 83.74 38.48
C ARG A 51 -7.39 82.76 39.09
N SER A 52 -8.30 82.28 38.25
CA SER A 52 -9.17 81.16 38.61
C SER A 52 -8.36 79.86 38.73
N LEU A 53 -8.68 79.04 39.72
CA LEU A 53 -8.16 77.68 39.88
C LEU A 53 -8.41 76.83 38.63
N ASP A 54 -9.52 77.03 37.94
CA ASP A 54 -9.86 76.30 36.70
C ASP A 54 -8.82 76.51 35.59
N ALA A 55 -8.10 77.64 35.62
CA ALA A 55 -7.03 77.92 34.67
C ALA A 55 -5.70 77.21 35.00
N LEU A 56 -5.64 76.49 36.12
CA LEU A 56 -4.51 75.66 36.56
C LEU A 56 -4.84 74.15 36.50
N LEU A 57 -6.11 73.80 36.31
CA LEU A 57 -6.57 72.44 36.06
C LEU A 57 -6.41 72.08 34.58
N ASP A 58 -6.42 70.78 34.28
CA ASP A 58 -6.63 70.32 32.92
C ASP A 58 -8.00 70.80 32.40
N PRO A 59 -8.13 71.26 31.14
CA PRO A 59 -9.37 71.84 30.62
C PRO A 59 -10.59 70.90 30.63
N GLN A 60 -10.38 69.58 30.54
CA GLN A 60 -11.47 68.61 30.65
C GLN A 60 -11.90 68.44 32.10
N GLU A 61 -10.93 68.40 33.01
CA GLU A 61 -11.16 68.31 34.45
C GLU A 61 -11.93 69.53 34.97
N ALA A 62 -11.51 70.74 34.57
CA ALA A 62 -12.12 72.01 34.95
C ALA A 62 -13.61 72.13 34.55
N ARG A 63 -14.02 71.43 33.49
CA ARG A 63 -15.39 71.46 32.96
C ARG A 63 -16.22 70.25 33.38
N SER A 64 -15.64 69.32 34.12
CA SER A 64 -16.33 68.10 34.54
C SER A 64 -17.48 68.42 35.50
N ASP A 65 -18.56 67.63 35.40
CA ASP A 65 -19.69 67.73 36.33
C ASP A 65 -19.23 67.43 37.78
N GLU A 66 -18.27 66.53 37.95
CA GLU A 66 -17.66 66.20 39.24
C GLU A 66 -16.96 67.40 39.89
N GLN A 67 -16.22 68.19 39.10
CA GLN A 67 -15.56 69.40 39.60
C GLN A 67 -16.59 70.48 40.00
N GLN A 68 -17.70 70.62 39.24
CA GLN A 68 -18.77 71.55 39.58
C GLN A 68 -19.51 71.15 40.87
N GLU A 69 -19.84 69.87 41.02
CA GLU A 69 -20.46 69.33 42.23
C GLU A 69 -19.56 69.46 43.45
N LEU A 70 -18.27 69.15 43.28
CA LEU A 70 -17.25 69.31 44.31
C LEU A 70 -17.18 70.76 44.76
N TRP A 71 -17.10 71.71 43.82
CA TRP A 71 -16.99 73.13 44.14
C TRP A 71 -18.27 73.65 44.84
N ALA A 72 -19.45 73.23 44.40
CA ALA A 72 -20.71 73.57 45.04
C ALA A 72 -20.80 73.08 46.51
N ALA A 73 -20.27 71.88 46.80
CA ALA A 73 -20.20 71.37 48.16
C ALA A 73 -19.21 72.16 49.04
N VAL A 74 -18.05 72.53 48.49
CA VAL A 74 -17.06 73.35 49.20
C VAL A 74 -17.62 74.73 49.54
N ILE A 75 -18.36 75.37 48.62
CA ILE A 75 -19.01 76.66 48.87
C ILE A 75 -20.03 76.55 50.02
N ARG A 76 -20.76 75.43 50.12
CA ARG A 76 -21.71 75.16 51.23
C ARG A 76 -21.03 74.90 52.58
N GLY A 77 -19.70 74.87 52.63
CA GLY A 77 -18.94 74.68 53.87
C GLY A 77 -18.50 73.24 54.11
N GLU A 78 -18.63 72.34 53.13
CA GLU A 78 -18.21 70.95 53.25
C GLU A 78 -16.75 70.77 52.78
N CYS A 79 -15.93 70.06 53.57
CA CYS A 79 -14.61 69.64 53.07
C CYS A 79 -14.78 68.56 51.98
N ARG A 80 -14.00 68.67 50.92
CA ARG A 80 -13.98 67.69 49.82
C ARG A 80 -12.55 67.36 49.42
N THR A 81 -12.31 66.08 49.13
CA THR A 81 -11.05 65.59 48.61
C THR A 81 -11.28 64.96 47.24
N ALA A 82 -10.43 65.27 46.27
CA ALA A 82 -10.44 64.68 44.95
C ALA A 82 -9.01 64.40 44.49
N CYS A 83 -8.86 63.52 43.52
CA CYS A 83 -7.63 63.39 42.75
C CYS A 83 -7.90 64.02 41.39
N SER A 84 -7.29 65.15 41.09
CA SER A 84 -7.53 65.87 39.85
C SER A 84 -6.25 66.05 39.05
N ARG A 85 -6.42 66.20 37.74
CA ARG A 85 -5.32 66.44 36.80
C ARG A 85 -5.07 67.94 36.68
N HIS A 86 -3.84 68.35 36.96
CA HIS A 86 -3.35 69.73 36.88
C HIS A 86 -2.33 69.85 35.77
N LEU A 87 -2.21 71.04 35.20
CA LEU A 87 -1.18 71.35 34.21
C LEU A 87 -0.16 72.30 34.84
N THR A 88 1.11 71.91 34.77
CA THR A 88 2.21 72.83 35.12
C THR A 88 2.29 73.97 34.11
N LYS A 89 3.04 75.03 34.44
CA LYS A 89 3.35 76.14 33.53
C LYS A 89 3.89 75.70 32.16
N GLN A 90 4.58 74.55 32.10
CA GLN A 90 5.17 73.99 30.88
C GLN A 90 4.24 73.02 30.14
N GLY A 91 3.00 72.82 30.61
CA GLY A 91 2.03 71.91 30.02
C GLY A 91 2.25 70.44 30.38
N VAL A 92 3.10 70.13 31.35
CA VAL A 92 3.26 68.76 31.88
C VAL A 92 2.09 68.44 32.80
N GLU A 93 1.48 67.27 32.61
CA GLU A 93 0.40 66.76 33.45
C GLU A 93 0.91 66.30 34.83
N LEU A 94 0.19 66.70 35.87
CA LEU A 94 0.38 66.23 37.24
C LEU A 94 -0.94 65.73 37.82
N TRP A 95 -0.90 64.63 38.57
CA TRP A 95 -2.04 64.17 39.36
C TRP A 95 -1.87 64.63 40.79
N LEU A 96 -2.79 65.48 41.25
CA LEU A 96 -2.77 66.00 42.61
C LEU A 96 -3.95 65.45 43.39
N GLN A 97 -3.67 64.84 44.54
CA GLN A 97 -4.70 64.65 45.56
C GLN A 97 -4.90 65.98 46.27
N VAL A 98 -6.05 66.60 46.04
CA VAL A 98 -6.41 67.93 46.53
C VAL A 98 -7.53 67.82 47.57
N SER A 99 -7.36 68.48 48.70
CA SER A 99 -8.39 68.60 49.74
C SER A 99 -8.75 70.07 49.90
N TYR A 100 -9.99 70.42 49.61
CA TYR A 100 -10.53 71.77 49.76
C TYR A 100 -11.24 71.88 51.11
N CYS A 101 -10.74 72.79 51.95
CA CYS A 101 -11.25 73.04 53.29
C CYS A 101 -11.78 74.48 53.39
N PRO A 102 -13.11 74.68 53.42
CA PRO A 102 -13.70 76.02 53.51
C PRO A 102 -13.49 76.63 54.91
N VAL A 103 -13.08 77.90 54.93
CA VAL A 103 -12.93 78.72 56.14
C VAL A 103 -14.20 79.57 56.31
N LEU A 104 -14.97 79.26 57.35
CA LEU A 104 -16.27 79.86 57.61
C LEU A 104 -16.15 81.17 58.39
N GLY A 105 -16.88 82.20 57.95
CA GLY A 105 -17.03 83.45 58.69
C GLY A 105 -18.07 83.34 59.82
N ARG A 106 -18.25 84.43 60.58
CA ARG A 106 -19.17 84.49 61.74
C ARG A 106 -20.65 84.17 61.43
N ALA A 107 -21.05 84.22 60.16
CA ALA A 107 -22.40 83.91 59.68
C ALA A 107 -22.53 82.50 59.04
N GLY A 108 -21.54 81.63 59.22
CA GLY A 108 -21.53 80.27 58.64
C GLY A 108 -21.32 80.21 57.13
N ARG A 109 -21.05 81.34 56.47
CA ARG A 109 -20.72 81.40 55.03
C ARG A 109 -19.24 81.17 54.82
N THR A 110 -18.89 80.42 53.77
CA THR A 110 -17.51 80.25 53.30
C THR A 110 -16.93 81.59 52.88
N THR A 111 -15.88 82.03 53.57
CA THR A 111 -15.18 83.28 53.29
C THR A 111 -13.90 83.07 52.49
N LYS A 112 -13.31 81.89 52.62
CA LYS A 112 -12.05 81.48 52.00
C LYS A 112 -12.03 79.96 51.87
N ILE A 113 -11.20 79.42 51.00
CA ILE A 113 -11.01 77.98 50.85
C ILE A 113 -9.51 77.70 50.89
N SER A 114 -9.07 76.89 51.85
CA SER A 114 -7.70 76.39 51.93
C SER A 114 -7.63 75.05 51.21
N GLN A 115 -6.89 75.00 50.11
CA GLN A 115 -6.62 73.76 49.38
C GLN A 115 -5.27 73.20 49.84
N PHE A 116 -5.24 71.91 50.13
CA PHE A 116 -4.03 71.13 50.40
C PHE A 116 -3.81 70.13 49.27
N SER A 117 -2.63 70.14 48.66
CA SER A 117 -2.29 69.33 47.49
C SER A 117 -1.10 68.42 47.78
N MET A 118 -1.22 67.16 47.37
CA MET A 118 -0.15 66.17 47.37
C MET A 118 0.02 65.59 45.97
N ASP A 119 1.26 65.52 45.48
CA ASP A 119 1.57 64.88 44.20
C ASP A 119 1.44 63.36 44.32
N VAL A 120 0.56 62.78 43.51
CA VAL A 120 0.32 61.33 43.42
C VAL A 120 0.59 60.80 42.01
N THR A 121 1.27 61.56 41.15
CA THR A 121 1.54 61.22 39.74
C THR A 121 2.20 59.86 39.57
N VAL A 122 3.26 59.58 40.33
CA VAL A 122 3.97 58.28 40.26
C VAL A 122 3.09 57.11 40.70
N GLN A 123 2.24 57.31 41.71
CA GLN A 123 1.32 56.27 42.19
C GLN A 123 0.23 55.99 41.16
N GLN A 124 -0.33 57.04 40.55
CA GLN A 124 -1.36 56.93 39.53
C GLN A 124 -0.82 56.27 38.26
N GLN A 125 0.38 56.66 37.81
CA GLN A 125 1.05 56.02 36.66
C GLN A 125 1.33 54.55 36.92
N ARG A 126 1.82 54.17 38.11
CA ARG A 126 2.02 52.75 38.47
C ARG A 126 0.73 51.95 38.45
N SER A 127 -0.36 52.52 38.97
CA SER A 127 -1.67 51.86 38.94
C SER A 127 -2.19 51.68 37.51
N ALA A 128 -2.01 52.71 36.66
CA ALA A 128 -2.41 52.65 35.25
C ALA A 128 -1.58 51.63 34.46
N ASP A 129 -0.26 51.58 34.69
CA ASP A 129 0.65 50.61 34.07
C ASP A 129 0.31 49.16 34.47
N GLN A 130 0.06 48.92 35.76
CA GLN A 130 -0.41 47.61 36.24
C GLN A 130 -1.72 47.18 35.56
N ALA A 131 -2.68 48.10 35.42
CA ALA A 131 -3.92 47.83 34.71
C ALA A 131 -3.68 47.53 33.21
N ALA A 132 -2.79 48.27 32.56
CA ALA A 132 -2.44 48.06 31.16
C ALA A 132 -1.77 46.70 30.93
N VAL A 133 -0.87 46.27 31.81
CA VAL A 133 -0.24 44.93 31.74
C VAL A 133 -1.28 43.82 31.90
N LEU A 134 -2.19 43.94 32.88
CA LEU A 134 -3.27 42.97 33.06
C LEU A 134 -4.19 42.90 31.83
N GLN A 135 -4.47 44.04 31.23
CA GLN A 135 -5.25 44.10 29.99
C GLN A 135 -4.52 43.44 28.82
N ALA A 136 -3.21 43.65 28.66
CA ALA A 136 -2.42 43.00 27.62
C ALA A 136 -2.41 41.46 27.74
N ILE A 137 -2.34 40.94 28.98
CA ILE A 137 -2.49 39.50 29.24
C ILE A 137 -3.91 39.04 28.87
N SER A 138 -4.94 39.79 29.26
CA SER A 138 -6.33 39.47 28.95
C SER A 138 -6.59 39.42 27.44
N CYS A 139 -6.01 40.33 26.66
CA CYS A 139 -6.16 40.35 25.20
C CYS A 139 -5.56 39.13 24.51
N SER A 140 -4.50 38.52 25.08
CA SER A 140 -3.76 37.42 24.44
C SER A 140 -4.07 36.03 25.01
N ARG A 141 -4.59 35.94 26.24
CA ARG A 141 -4.85 34.67 26.93
C ARG A 141 -6.30 34.52 27.35
N ALA A 142 -6.82 33.29 27.29
CA ALA A 142 -8.10 32.96 27.89
C ALA A 142 -7.98 33.07 29.42
N THR A 143 -8.77 33.96 30.03
CA THR A 143 -8.72 34.27 31.46
C THR A 143 -10.10 34.08 32.10
N ILE A 144 -10.14 33.42 33.25
CA ILE A 144 -11.35 33.22 34.05
C ILE A 144 -11.00 33.29 35.54
N GLU A 145 -11.88 33.89 36.32
CA GLU A 145 -11.73 34.03 37.76
C GLU A 145 -12.77 33.20 38.50
N PHE A 146 -12.35 32.62 39.62
CA PHE A 146 -13.19 31.82 40.50
C PHE A 146 -13.10 32.31 41.95
N ALA A 147 -14.17 32.16 42.71
CA ALA A 147 -14.10 32.11 44.16
C ALA A 147 -13.33 30.85 44.61
N LEU A 148 -12.92 30.82 45.88
CA LEU A 148 -12.11 29.70 46.40
C LEU A 148 -12.84 28.36 46.41
N ASP A 149 -14.17 28.38 46.37
CA ASP A 149 -15.02 27.19 46.27
C ASP A 149 -15.21 26.70 44.82
N GLY A 150 -14.64 27.40 43.84
CA GLY A 150 -14.75 27.09 42.41
C GLY A 150 -15.92 27.77 41.68
N THR A 151 -16.67 28.65 42.34
CA THR A 151 -17.72 29.46 41.71
C THR A 151 -17.12 30.48 40.74
N ILE A 152 -17.64 30.56 39.52
CA ILE A 152 -17.17 31.45 38.46
C ILE A 152 -17.58 32.90 38.77
N LEU A 153 -16.60 33.80 38.83
CA LEU A 153 -16.81 35.22 39.11
C LEU A 153 -16.91 36.04 37.82
N THR A 154 -15.96 35.84 36.90
CA THR A 154 -15.92 36.52 35.60
C THR A 154 -15.00 35.77 34.64
N ALA A 155 -15.15 36.02 33.34
CA ALA A 155 -14.27 35.49 32.31
C ALA A 155 -14.11 36.51 31.18
N ASN A 156 -12.94 36.51 30.54
CA ASN A 156 -12.69 37.39 29.40
C ASN A 156 -13.23 36.80 28.08
N PRO A 157 -13.35 37.61 27.02
CA PRO A 157 -13.87 37.15 25.73
C PRO A 157 -13.10 35.95 25.15
N ASN A 158 -11.78 35.89 25.33
CA ASN A 158 -10.96 34.78 24.86
C ASN A 158 -11.39 33.45 25.49
N PHE A 159 -11.61 33.42 26.81
CA PHE A 159 -12.10 32.21 27.48
C PHE A 159 -13.49 31.82 27.00
N LEU A 160 -14.41 32.78 26.95
CA LEU A 160 -15.80 32.58 26.52
C LEU A 160 -15.88 32.01 25.10
N ASN A 161 -15.12 32.57 24.16
CA ASN A 161 -15.02 32.08 22.78
C ASN A 161 -14.45 30.65 22.74
N THR A 162 -13.40 30.37 23.50
CA THR A 162 -12.79 29.04 23.58
C THR A 162 -13.79 27.97 24.05
N VAL A 163 -14.60 28.25 25.08
CA VAL A 163 -15.59 27.28 25.62
C VAL A 163 -16.98 27.38 24.96
N GLY A 164 -17.26 28.45 24.22
CA GLY A 164 -18.52 28.68 23.50
C GLY A 164 -19.73 29.05 24.38
N TYR A 165 -19.50 29.60 25.57
CA TYR A 165 -20.56 30.11 26.45
C TYR A 165 -20.51 31.63 26.51
N SER A 166 -21.65 32.29 26.78
CA SER A 166 -21.65 33.69 27.22
C SER A 166 -21.31 33.81 28.71
N LEU A 167 -20.97 35.01 29.18
CA LEU A 167 -20.65 35.22 30.59
C LEU A 167 -21.86 34.93 31.49
N GLU A 168 -23.04 35.37 31.06
CA GLU A 168 -24.32 35.19 31.78
C GLU A 168 -24.66 33.71 31.98
N GLU A 169 -24.25 32.84 31.04
CA GLU A 169 -24.50 31.39 31.12
C GLU A 169 -23.62 30.66 32.15
N ILE A 170 -22.49 31.26 32.54
CA ILE A 170 -21.48 30.60 33.38
C ILE A 170 -21.22 31.32 34.70
N GLN A 171 -21.48 32.63 34.79
CA GLN A 171 -21.26 33.41 36.00
C GLN A 171 -22.13 32.88 37.15
N GLY A 172 -21.54 32.75 38.34
CA GLY A 172 -22.20 32.15 39.51
C GLY A 172 -22.33 30.63 39.47
N ARG A 173 -21.96 29.96 38.36
CA ARG A 173 -21.90 28.49 38.29
C ARG A 173 -20.54 27.99 38.75
N HIS A 174 -20.47 26.72 39.12
CA HIS A 174 -19.23 26.10 39.56
C HIS A 174 -18.37 25.61 38.37
N HIS A 175 -17.04 25.70 38.51
CA HIS A 175 -16.05 25.25 37.52
C HIS A 175 -16.28 23.83 37.00
N SER A 176 -16.91 22.96 37.81
CA SER A 176 -17.26 21.59 37.42
C SER A 176 -18.06 21.54 36.12
N LEU A 177 -18.77 22.61 35.73
CA LEU A 177 -19.43 22.76 34.43
C LEU A 177 -18.55 22.32 33.24
N PHE A 178 -17.25 22.62 33.29
CA PHE A 178 -16.31 22.36 32.20
C PHE A 178 -15.60 21.00 32.29
N VAL A 179 -15.88 20.17 33.29
CA VAL A 179 -15.12 18.96 33.60
C VAL A 179 -15.91 17.71 33.18
N ALA A 180 -15.29 16.55 32.91
CA ALA A 180 -16.06 15.32 32.65
C ALA A 180 -16.83 14.86 33.91
N PRO A 181 -18.03 14.26 33.82
CA PRO A 181 -18.77 13.76 34.99
C PRO A 181 -17.92 12.89 35.93
N ALA A 182 -17.20 11.90 35.39
CA ALA A 182 -16.34 11.01 36.17
C ALA A 182 -15.17 11.74 36.88
N GLU A 183 -14.62 12.80 36.27
CA GLU A 183 -13.53 13.57 36.86
C GLU A 183 -14.05 14.50 37.99
N ARG A 184 -15.25 15.08 37.85
CA ARG A 184 -15.87 15.95 38.86
C ARG A 184 -16.06 15.25 40.22
N GLU A 185 -16.32 13.95 40.20
CA GLU A 185 -16.58 13.14 41.39
C GLU A 185 -15.31 12.54 42.00
N SER A 186 -14.18 12.68 41.30
CA SER A 186 -12.90 12.10 41.70
C SER A 186 -12.29 12.78 42.94
N GLN A 187 -11.48 12.02 43.68
CA GLN A 187 -10.69 12.58 44.78
C GLN A 187 -9.68 13.62 44.27
N ALA A 188 -9.07 13.37 43.11
CA ALA A 188 -8.11 14.30 42.50
C ALA A 188 -8.71 15.69 42.24
N TYR A 189 -9.99 15.77 41.84
CA TYR A 189 -10.68 17.04 41.63
C TYR A 189 -10.94 17.80 42.95
N ARG A 190 -11.25 17.07 44.04
CA ARG A 190 -11.38 17.66 45.38
C ARG A 190 -10.03 18.18 45.89
N ASP A 191 -8.98 17.39 45.74
CA ASP A 191 -7.63 17.75 46.17
C ASP A 191 -7.09 18.95 45.38
N PHE A 192 -7.41 19.04 44.09
CA PHE A 192 -7.08 20.18 43.23
C PHE A 192 -7.61 21.50 43.80
N TRP A 193 -8.90 21.57 44.18
CA TRP A 193 -9.47 22.78 44.78
C TRP A 193 -8.92 23.04 46.18
N ALA A 194 -8.74 21.99 47.00
CA ALA A 194 -8.13 22.13 48.32
C ALA A 194 -6.72 22.74 48.25
N ALA A 195 -5.92 22.36 47.25
CA ALA A 195 -4.60 22.96 47.00
C ALA A 195 -4.69 24.45 46.65
N LEU A 196 -5.61 24.83 45.76
CA LEU A 196 -5.83 26.23 45.40
C LEU A 196 -6.28 27.07 46.61
N THR A 197 -7.14 26.53 47.49
CA THR A 197 -7.55 27.20 48.73
C THR A 197 -6.39 27.43 49.69
N ARG A 198 -5.40 26.53 49.73
CA ARG A 198 -4.14 26.72 50.51
C ARG A 198 -3.18 27.72 49.85
N GLY A 199 -3.47 28.15 48.63
CA GLY A 199 -2.65 29.10 47.88
C GLY A 199 -1.57 28.45 47.03
N GLU A 200 -1.68 27.15 46.75
CA GLU A 200 -0.81 26.39 45.84
C GLU A 200 -1.35 26.50 44.41
N PHE A 201 -0.54 26.98 43.47
CA PHE A 201 -0.95 27.07 42.06
C PHE A 201 -0.96 25.68 41.39
N GLN A 202 -1.76 25.52 40.34
CA GLN A 202 -1.86 24.25 39.60
C GLN A 202 -1.60 24.48 38.11
N ARG A 203 -0.78 23.63 37.48
CA ARG A 203 -0.46 23.68 36.04
C ARG A 203 -0.58 22.30 35.40
N ALA A 204 -1.32 22.21 34.29
CA ALA A 204 -1.36 21.00 33.44
C ALA A 204 -2.04 21.29 32.09
N GLU A 205 -2.09 20.26 31.24
CA GLU A 205 -3.00 20.19 30.10
C GLU A 205 -4.28 19.49 30.55
N TYR A 206 -5.43 20.15 30.39
CA TYR A 206 -6.72 19.67 30.86
C TYR A 206 -7.67 19.48 29.70
N LYS A 207 -8.30 18.30 29.63
CA LYS A 207 -9.48 18.09 28.79
C LYS A 207 -10.69 18.72 29.47
N ARG A 208 -11.38 19.63 28.79
CA ARG A 208 -12.56 20.34 29.27
C ARG A 208 -13.67 20.29 28.23
N PHE A 209 -14.88 20.63 28.67
CA PHE A 209 -16.09 20.57 27.85
C PHE A 209 -16.72 21.96 27.75
N GLY A 210 -16.80 22.46 26.53
CA GLY A 210 -17.54 23.66 26.18
C GLY A 210 -19.03 23.41 26.04
N LYS A 211 -19.75 24.42 25.55
CA LYS A 211 -21.19 24.35 25.28
C LYS A 211 -21.50 23.22 24.31
N GLY A 212 -22.59 22.49 24.58
CA GLY A 212 -23.01 21.33 23.77
C GLY A 212 -22.10 20.10 23.91
N GLY A 213 -21.20 20.04 24.90
CA GLY A 213 -20.30 18.90 25.10
C GLY A 213 -19.06 18.90 24.21
N ARG A 214 -18.77 20.01 23.51
CA ARG A 214 -17.58 20.14 22.68
C ARG A 214 -16.30 19.98 23.51
N GLU A 215 -15.44 19.07 23.11
CA GLU A 215 -14.16 18.86 23.78
C GLU A 215 -13.18 20.01 23.48
N VAL A 216 -12.48 20.47 24.51
CA VAL A 216 -11.46 21.51 24.44
C VAL A 216 -10.27 21.08 25.29
N TRP A 217 -9.07 21.11 24.73
CA TRP A 217 -7.84 20.91 25.48
C TRP A 217 -7.22 22.25 25.85
N LEU A 218 -7.03 22.48 27.14
CA LEU A 218 -6.48 23.72 27.67
C LEU A 218 -5.16 23.46 28.37
N GLN A 219 -4.07 24.08 27.89
CA GLN A 219 -2.87 24.25 28.72
C GLN A 219 -3.15 25.40 29.69
N ALA A 220 -3.33 25.09 30.97
CA ALA A 220 -3.82 26.06 31.93
C ALA A 220 -3.02 26.10 33.23
N ILE A 221 -2.96 27.30 33.80
CA ILE A 221 -2.36 27.60 35.09
C ILE A 221 -3.41 28.31 35.95
N TYR A 222 -3.72 27.75 37.13
CA TYR A 222 -4.65 28.31 38.11
C TYR A 222 -3.85 28.91 39.26
N ASN A 223 -3.98 30.22 39.46
CA ASN A 223 -3.19 31.00 40.40
C ASN A 223 -4.08 31.62 41.49
N PRO A 224 -3.94 31.22 42.75
CA PRO A 224 -4.62 31.87 43.87
C PRO A 224 -4.12 33.31 44.08
N VAL A 225 -5.05 34.27 44.14
CA VAL A 225 -4.76 35.68 44.42
C VAL A 225 -4.93 35.95 45.90
N ARG A 226 -3.96 36.66 46.50
CA ARG A 226 -3.88 36.93 47.93
C ARG A 226 -4.28 38.36 48.25
N ASN A 227 -4.91 38.56 49.40
CA ASN A 227 -5.20 39.90 49.93
C ASN A 227 -3.96 40.53 50.59
N SER A 228 -4.10 41.74 51.13
CA SER A 228 -3.02 42.46 51.84
C SER A 228 -2.48 41.74 53.09
N GLN A 229 -3.21 40.76 53.63
CA GLN A 229 -2.79 39.90 54.75
C GLN A 229 -2.17 38.57 54.27
N GLY A 230 -1.97 38.39 52.96
CA GLY A 230 -1.37 37.18 52.37
C GLY A 230 -2.32 35.98 52.25
N LYS A 231 -3.60 36.12 52.62
CA LYS A 231 -4.60 35.06 52.55
C LYS A 231 -5.20 34.98 51.13
N PRO A 232 -5.26 33.79 50.50
CA PRO A 232 -5.98 33.61 49.24
C PRO A 232 -7.45 34.02 49.38
N TYR A 233 -8.00 34.69 48.36
CA TYR A 233 -9.42 35.08 48.35
C TYR A 233 -10.14 34.81 47.02
N LYS A 234 -9.40 34.63 45.91
CA LYS A 234 -9.92 34.18 44.61
C LYS A 234 -8.85 33.41 43.84
N VAL A 235 -9.23 32.78 42.74
CA VAL A 235 -8.31 32.08 41.82
C VAL A 235 -8.46 32.68 40.43
N VAL A 236 -7.33 33.01 39.78
CA VAL A 236 -7.30 33.44 38.37
C VAL A 236 -6.65 32.34 37.55
N LYS A 237 -7.34 31.87 36.52
CA LYS A 237 -6.83 30.89 35.57
C LYS A 237 -6.47 31.58 34.27
N PHE A 238 -5.26 31.30 33.78
CA PHE A 238 -4.84 31.61 32.42
C PHE A 238 -4.75 30.32 31.61
N ALA A 239 -5.29 30.33 30.40
CA ALA A 239 -5.33 29.17 29.52
C ALA A 239 -4.95 29.51 28.08
N THR A 240 -4.38 28.52 27.40
CA THR A 240 -4.18 28.48 25.96
C THR A 240 -4.94 27.28 25.42
N ASP A 241 -5.74 27.48 24.37
CA ASP A 241 -6.40 26.38 23.66
C ASP A 241 -5.35 25.65 22.80
N ILE A 242 -5.16 24.36 23.09
CA ILE A 242 -4.23 23.46 22.40
C ILE A 242 -4.99 22.30 21.72
N THR A 243 -6.29 22.46 21.48
CA THR A 243 -7.14 21.39 20.92
C THR A 243 -6.66 20.95 19.55
N GLN A 244 -6.38 21.89 18.65
CA GLN A 244 -5.90 21.57 17.31
C GLN A 244 -4.52 20.91 17.35
N ASP A 245 -3.62 21.40 18.19
CA ASP A 245 -2.29 20.80 18.38
C ASP A 245 -2.38 19.36 18.90
N LYS A 246 -3.28 19.10 19.86
CA LYS A 246 -3.51 17.74 20.39
C LYS A 246 -4.06 16.80 19.34
N LEU A 247 -5.06 17.24 18.57
CA LEU A 247 -5.66 16.45 17.50
C LEU A 247 -4.64 16.15 16.41
N HIS A 248 -3.87 17.15 15.97
CA HIS A 248 -2.82 16.96 14.97
C HIS A 248 -1.74 15.99 15.45
N ARG A 249 -1.27 16.11 16.70
CA ARG A 249 -0.30 15.16 17.27
C ARG A 249 -0.87 13.74 17.36
N ALA A 250 -2.14 13.60 17.72
CA ALA A 250 -2.80 12.29 17.78
C ALA A 250 -2.96 11.67 16.38
N ASP A 251 -3.30 12.47 15.38
CA ASP A 251 -3.40 12.05 13.98
C ASP A 251 -2.04 11.58 13.43
N VAL A 252 -0.99 12.40 13.58
CA VAL A 252 0.37 12.04 13.16
C VAL A 252 0.85 10.75 13.85
N ALA A 253 0.61 10.62 15.16
CA ALA A 253 0.93 9.39 15.89
C ALA A 253 0.13 8.18 15.37
N GLY A 254 -1.15 8.37 15.05
CA GLY A 254 -2.02 7.36 14.46
C GLY A 254 -1.53 6.89 13.08
N GLN A 255 -1.11 7.81 12.23
CA GLN A 255 -0.55 7.50 10.90
C GLN A 255 0.73 6.66 11.02
N ILE A 256 1.67 7.05 11.90
CA ILE A 256 2.89 6.29 12.17
C ILE A 256 2.56 4.88 12.69
N ALA A 257 1.59 4.76 13.60
CA ALA A 257 1.16 3.47 14.12
C ALA A 257 0.55 2.57 13.03
N ALA A 258 -0.22 3.13 12.09
CA ALA A 258 -0.80 2.40 10.96
C ALA A 258 0.29 1.89 10.00
N ILE A 259 1.31 2.71 9.71
CA ILE A 259 2.48 2.30 8.91
C ILE A 259 3.23 1.17 9.61
N ASN A 260 3.55 1.34 10.91
CA ASN A 260 4.26 0.34 11.70
C ASN A 260 3.52 -1.00 11.79
N ARG A 261 2.18 -1.02 11.69
CA ARG A 261 1.39 -2.26 11.71
C ARG A 261 1.49 -3.05 10.41
N SER A 262 1.70 -2.39 9.27
CA SER A 262 1.60 -3.00 7.94
C SER A 262 2.94 -3.19 7.22
N GLN A 263 3.97 -2.41 7.59
CA GLN A 263 5.26 -2.42 6.91
C GLN A 263 6.41 -2.69 7.88
N GLY A 264 7.52 -3.20 7.36
CA GLY A 264 8.79 -3.23 8.08
C GLY A 264 9.39 -1.82 8.14
N VAL A 265 9.69 -1.33 9.33
CA VAL A 265 10.25 -0.01 9.56
C VAL A 265 11.55 -0.13 10.33
N ILE A 266 12.60 0.53 9.84
CA ILE A 266 13.90 0.58 10.50
C ILE A 266 14.50 1.98 10.37
N HIS A 267 15.13 2.44 11.45
CA HIS A 267 15.73 3.76 11.60
C HIS A 267 17.24 3.64 11.62
N PHE A 268 17.91 4.53 10.90
CA PHE A 268 19.36 4.63 10.89
C PHE A 268 19.81 6.05 11.24
N ASP A 269 20.97 6.13 11.87
CA ASP A 269 21.77 7.35 11.87
C ASP A 269 22.31 7.62 10.43
N MET A 270 22.83 8.81 10.18
CA MET A 270 23.31 9.25 8.87
C MET A 270 24.55 8.49 8.38
N ASP A 271 25.25 7.80 9.29
CA ASP A 271 26.36 6.89 8.96
C ASP A 271 25.92 5.45 8.66
N GLY A 272 24.62 5.15 8.82
CA GLY A 272 24.05 3.83 8.62
C GLY A 272 23.99 2.94 9.86
N THR A 273 24.29 3.47 11.04
CA THR A 273 24.09 2.81 12.34
C THR A 273 22.61 2.63 12.64
N ILE A 274 22.20 1.44 13.06
CA ILE A 274 20.80 1.08 13.35
C ILE A 274 20.38 1.67 14.70
N LEU A 275 19.36 2.53 14.68
CA LEU A 275 18.82 3.18 15.87
C LEU A 275 17.65 2.40 16.49
N ASP A 276 16.74 1.92 15.66
CA ASP A 276 15.54 1.19 16.07
C ASP A 276 14.91 0.44 14.88
N ALA A 277 14.13 -0.61 15.15
CA ALA A 277 13.39 -1.36 14.13
C ALA A 277 12.11 -1.97 14.71
N ASN A 278 11.02 -1.98 13.92
CA ASN A 278 9.77 -2.60 14.34
C ASN A 278 9.79 -4.13 14.17
N GLU A 279 8.83 -4.80 14.79
CA GLU A 279 8.70 -6.27 14.76
C GLU A 279 8.53 -6.82 13.34
N ASN A 280 7.84 -6.10 12.45
CA ASN A 280 7.67 -6.51 11.06
C ASN A 280 9.02 -6.61 10.34
N PHE A 281 9.88 -5.59 10.45
CA PHE A 281 11.20 -5.63 9.83
C PHE A 281 12.05 -6.75 10.44
N LEU A 282 12.06 -6.85 11.77
CA LEU A 282 12.82 -7.85 12.51
C LEU A 282 12.39 -9.28 12.16
N GLY A 283 11.10 -9.54 12.02
CA GLY A 283 10.55 -10.82 11.57
C GLY A 283 11.01 -11.18 10.16
N VAL A 284 11.06 -10.20 9.26
CA VAL A 284 11.52 -10.38 7.87
C VAL A 284 13.00 -10.75 7.81
N VAL A 285 13.86 -10.10 8.59
CA VAL A 285 15.31 -10.41 8.61
C VAL A 285 15.69 -11.53 9.59
N GLY A 286 14.81 -11.89 10.52
CA GLY A 286 15.02 -12.96 11.51
C GLY A 286 15.95 -12.61 12.68
N TYR A 287 16.18 -11.32 12.95
CA TYR A 287 17.00 -10.84 14.08
C TYR A 287 16.13 -10.26 15.19
N ARG A 288 16.63 -10.23 16.43
CA ARG A 288 16.05 -9.43 17.52
C ARG A 288 16.66 -8.03 17.53
N LEU A 289 15.92 -7.05 18.08
CA LEU A 289 16.36 -5.65 18.10
C LEU A 289 17.71 -5.45 18.80
N ASP A 290 17.93 -6.11 19.93
CA ASP A 290 19.18 -6.05 20.69
C ASP A 290 20.38 -6.68 19.97
N GLU A 291 20.15 -7.54 18.98
CA GLU A 291 21.22 -8.10 18.14
C GLU A 291 21.69 -7.12 17.06
N VAL A 292 20.83 -6.18 16.64
CA VAL A 292 21.09 -5.29 15.49
C VAL A 292 21.22 -3.82 15.86
N ARG A 293 20.68 -3.41 17.00
CA ARG A 293 20.78 -2.01 17.46
C ARG A 293 22.24 -1.63 17.70
N GLY A 294 22.64 -0.48 17.20
CA GLY A 294 24.03 -0.02 17.23
C GLY A 294 24.95 -0.70 16.21
N GLN A 295 24.47 -1.72 15.48
CA GLN A 295 25.19 -2.29 14.34
C GLN A 295 24.96 -1.43 13.09
N HIS A 296 25.83 -1.57 12.10
CA HIS A 296 25.69 -0.87 10.83
C HIS A 296 24.77 -1.63 9.87
N HIS A 297 24.02 -0.94 9.02
CA HIS A 297 23.13 -1.50 7.99
C HIS A 297 23.76 -2.61 7.12
N ARG A 298 25.10 -2.64 7.00
CA ARG A 298 25.84 -3.63 6.22
C ARG A 298 25.66 -5.05 6.73
N THR A 299 25.22 -5.23 7.99
CA THR A 299 24.84 -6.53 8.57
C THR A 299 23.76 -7.24 7.74
N PHE A 300 22.90 -6.50 7.03
CA PHE A 300 21.86 -7.08 6.18
C PHE A 300 22.27 -7.19 4.70
N VAL A 301 23.53 -6.95 4.35
CA VAL A 301 24.01 -6.84 2.97
C VAL A 301 25.10 -7.86 2.73
N GLU A 302 25.15 -8.43 1.53
CA GLU A 302 26.24 -9.36 1.16
C GLU A 302 27.60 -8.63 1.24
N PRO A 303 28.65 -9.26 1.79
CA PRO A 303 29.94 -8.60 2.01
C PRO A 303 30.55 -7.95 0.76
N SER A 304 30.39 -8.58 -0.40
CA SER A 304 30.86 -8.05 -1.69
C SER A 304 30.11 -6.78 -2.09
N HIS A 305 28.79 -6.75 -1.92
CA HIS A 305 27.98 -5.56 -2.23
C HIS A 305 28.17 -4.44 -1.20
N ALA A 306 28.39 -4.77 0.07
CA ALA A 306 28.69 -3.75 1.10
C ALA A 306 29.99 -2.96 0.83
N GLN A 307 30.86 -3.46 -0.05
CA GLN A 307 32.10 -2.82 -0.49
C GLN A 307 31.96 -2.17 -1.89
N SER A 308 30.78 -2.21 -2.52
CA SER A 308 30.59 -1.67 -3.86
C SER A 308 30.48 -0.15 -3.88
N ALA A 309 30.76 0.46 -5.04
CA ALA A 309 30.54 1.88 -5.26
C ALA A 309 29.06 2.27 -5.10
N ASP A 310 28.14 1.43 -5.58
CA ASP A 310 26.69 1.64 -5.47
C ASP A 310 26.23 1.77 -4.02
N TYR A 311 26.79 0.92 -3.14
CA TYR A 311 26.47 0.95 -1.71
C TYR A 311 26.94 2.25 -1.04
N LEU A 312 28.13 2.75 -1.41
CA LEU A 312 28.65 4.01 -0.91
C LEU A 312 27.82 5.20 -1.42
N GLN A 313 27.48 5.19 -2.71
CA GLN A 313 26.68 6.22 -3.36
C GLN A 313 25.27 6.32 -2.75
N LEU A 314 24.68 5.19 -2.36
CA LEU A 314 23.40 5.15 -1.62
C LEU A 314 23.46 6.02 -0.36
N TRP A 315 24.48 5.82 0.49
CA TRP A 315 24.61 6.57 1.75
C TRP A 315 25.03 8.03 1.54
N GLU A 316 25.77 8.34 0.48
CA GLU A 316 26.06 9.72 0.08
C GLU A 316 24.80 10.48 -0.36
N ALA A 317 23.95 9.85 -1.16
CA ALA A 317 22.67 10.43 -1.57
C ALA A 317 21.77 10.72 -0.36
N LEU A 318 21.65 9.76 0.56
CA LEU A 318 20.87 9.95 1.79
C LEU A 318 21.42 11.10 2.65
N ARG A 319 22.75 11.28 2.72
CA ARG A 319 23.38 12.42 3.41
C ARG A 319 23.10 13.77 2.75
N ARG A 320 22.79 13.80 1.45
CA ARG A 320 22.32 15.00 0.74
C ARG A 320 20.81 15.22 0.88
N GLY A 321 20.09 14.32 1.56
CA GLY A 321 18.63 14.39 1.69
C GLY A 321 17.87 13.73 0.54
N GLU A 322 18.55 13.05 -0.38
CA GLU A 322 17.93 12.35 -1.51
C GLU A 322 17.41 10.98 -1.06
N TYR A 323 16.09 10.76 -1.18
CA TYR A 323 15.51 9.45 -0.88
C TYR A 323 15.91 8.41 -1.94
N GLN A 324 15.94 7.14 -1.55
CA GLN A 324 16.34 6.04 -2.42
C GLN A 324 15.31 4.92 -2.33
N ALA A 325 14.77 4.47 -3.46
CA ALA A 325 13.75 3.43 -3.51
C ALA A 325 14.10 2.34 -4.53
N GLY A 326 13.74 1.10 -4.22
CA GLY A 326 14.01 -0.02 -5.11
C GLY A 326 13.71 -1.39 -4.49
N VAL A 327 14.02 -2.43 -5.24
CA VAL A 327 14.01 -3.81 -4.77
C VAL A 327 15.44 -4.22 -4.42
N PHE A 328 15.61 -4.75 -3.21
CA PHE A 328 16.91 -5.06 -2.67
C PHE A 328 16.97 -6.49 -2.16
N LYS A 329 18.00 -7.21 -2.59
CA LYS A 329 18.43 -8.45 -1.94
C LYS A 329 19.15 -8.10 -0.64
N ARG A 330 18.74 -8.74 0.45
CA ARG A 330 19.32 -8.63 1.79
C ARG A 330 19.58 -10.01 2.36
N VAL A 331 20.40 -10.04 3.40
CA VAL A 331 20.81 -11.25 4.11
C VAL A 331 20.21 -11.21 5.51
N GLY A 332 19.28 -12.11 5.77
CA GLY A 332 18.72 -12.37 7.09
C GLY A 332 19.64 -13.25 7.95
N LYS A 333 19.21 -13.50 9.19
CA LYS A 333 19.94 -14.34 10.14
C LYS A 333 20.20 -15.72 9.56
N GLY A 334 21.41 -16.24 9.78
CA GLY A 334 21.85 -17.54 9.24
C GLY A 334 22.15 -17.53 7.74
N GLY A 335 22.28 -16.35 7.10
CA GLY A 335 22.61 -16.25 5.68
C GLY A 335 21.39 -16.35 4.75
N ARG A 336 20.16 -16.36 5.29
CA ARG A 336 18.94 -16.50 4.50
C ARG A 336 18.78 -15.32 3.52
N PRO A 337 18.60 -15.54 2.21
CA PRO A 337 18.29 -14.46 1.29
C PRO A 337 16.89 -13.92 1.56
N VAL A 338 16.76 -12.60 1.58
CA VAL A 338 15.52 -11.87 1.77
C VAL A 338 15.40 -10.83 0.67
N TRP A 339 14.25 -10.75 0.02
CA TRP A 339 13.96 -9.72 -0.96
C TRP A 339 12.99 -8.72 -0.37
N ILE A 340 13.38 -7.45 -0.37
CA ILE A 340 12.54 -6.36 0.14
C ILE A 340 12.37 -5.29 -0.93
N GLN A 341 11.13 -4.85 -1.12
CA GLN A 341 10.85 -3.58 -1.78
C GLN A 341 10.88 -2.49 -0.71
N ALA A 342 11.78 -1.51 -0.84
CA ALA A 342 11.99 -0.55 0.22
C ALA A 342 12.27 0.87 -0.29
N SER A 343 11.96 1.86 0.55
CA SER A 343 12.37 3.25 0.39
C SER A 343 13.12 3.74 1.62
N TYR A 344 14.27 4.36 1.42
CA TYR A 344 15.12 5.01 2.43
C TYR A 344 14.85 6.51 2.37
N ASN A 345 14.31 7.08 3.45
CA ASN A 345 13.79 8.45 3.50
C ASN A 345 14.53 9.24 4.60
N PRO A 346 15.41 10.19 4.23
CA PRO A 346 16.01 11.10 5.19
C PRO A 346 14.96 11.95 5.91
N ILE A 347 15.15 12.12 7.23
CA ILE A 347 14.33 13.00 8.07
C ILE A 347 15.17 14.22 8.46
N PHE A 348 14.53 15.38 8.34
CA PHE A 348 15.15 16.68 8.51
C PHE A 348 14.85 17.24 9.90
N ASP A 349 15.79 17.98 10.46
CA ASP A 349 15.59 18.76 11.68
C ASP A 349 14.89 20.10 11.38
N ALA A 350 14.74 20.95 12.40
CA ALA A 350 14.08 22.26 12.27
C ALA A 350 14.83 23.24 11.35
N ASP A 351 16.14 23.03 11.14
CA ASP A 351 16.99 23.84 10.26
C ASP A 351 17.04 23.27 8.83
N GLY A 352 16.30 22.19 8.56
CA GLY A 352 16.25 21.55 7.25
C GLY A 352 17.47 20.67 6.94
N LYS A 353 18.23 20.24 7.95
CA LYS A 353 19.38 19.35 7.78
C LYS A 353 18.97 17.88 8.01
N PRO A 354 19.36 16.94 7.13
CA PRO A 354 19.15 15.51 7.39
C PRO A 354 19.88 15.05 8.65
N PHE A 355 19.16 14.38 9.57
CA PHE A 355 19.76 13.88 10.82
C PHE A 355 19.50 12.40 11.11
N LYS A 356 18.58 11.76 10.40
CA LYS A 356 18.35 10.30 10.45
C LYS A 356 17.71 9.81 9.15
N VAL A 357 17.73 8.50 8.93
CA VAL A 357 17.05 7.86 7.79
C VAL A 357 15.99 6.90 8.31
N VAL A 358 14.77 6.98 7.78
CA VAL A 358 13.71 6.00 8.01
C VAL A 358 13.52 5.17 6.75
N LYS A 359 13.64 3.86 6.89
CA LYS A 359 13.37 2.92 5.82
C LYS A 359 12.04 2.23 6.05
N TYR A 360 11.20 2.26 5.01
CA TYR A 360 9.98 1.46 4.91
C TYR A 360 10.25 0.30 3.96
N ALA A 361 9.86 -0.91 4.35
CA ALA A 361 10.14 -2.13 3.61
C ALA A 361 8.95 -3.09 3.63
N THR A 362 8.70 -3.69 2.46
CA THR A 362 7.74 -4.78 2.28
C THR A 362 8.53 -6.03 1.88
N ASP A 363 8.28 -7.15 2.57
CA ASP A 363 8.87 -8.44 2.21
C ASP A 363 8.20 -8.97 0.93
N ILE A 364 9.00 -9.17 -0.09
CA ILE A 364 8.59 -9.75 -1.37
C ILE A 364 9.29 -11.08 -1.64
N THR A 365 9.94 -11.68 -0.64
CA THR A 365 10.72 -12.92 -0.77
C THR A 365 9.89 -14.05 -1.37
N ALA A 366 8.67 -14.27 -0.87
CA ALA A 366 7.77 -15.30 -1.40
C ALA A 366 7.37 -15.01 -2.86
N LYS A 367 7.12 -13.74 -3.20
CA LYS A 367 6.78 -13.31 -4.57
C LYS A 367 7.95 -13.55 -5.52
N THR A 368 9.15 -13.14 -5.15
CA THR A 368 10.37 -13.35 -5.96
C THR A 368 10.69 -14.83 -6.12
N ALA A 369 10.54 -15.64 -5.07
CA ALA A 369 10.76 -17.08 -5.15
C ALA A 369 9.74 -17.77 -6.08
N ALA A 370 8.45 -17.43 -5.95
CA ALA A 370 7.40 -17.94 -6.82
C ALA A 370 7.64 -17.55 -8.29
N GLN A 371 8.08 -16.32 -8.53
CA GLN A 371 8.41 -15.84 -9.87
C GLN A 371 9.60 -16.59 -10.48
N HIS A 372 10.70 -16.77 -9.74
CA HIS A 372 11.83 -17.57 -10.23
C HIS A 372 11.45 -19.03 -10.52
N ALA A 373 10.64 -19.63 -9.66
CA ALA A 373 10.12 -20.99 -9.88
C ALA A 373 9.25 -21.04 -11.15
N ALA A 374 8.39 -20.05 -11.39
CA ALA A 374 7.57 -19.96 -12.58
C ALA A 374 8.40 -19.80 -13.86
N THR A 375 9.43 -18.95 -13.85
CA THR A 375 10.36 -18.80 -14.99
C THR A 375 11.10 -20.11 -15.28
N GLY A 376 11.60 -20.79 -14.24
CA GLY A 376 12.25 -22.09 -14.39
C GLY A 376 11.31 -23.17 -14.97
N ALA A 377 10.09 -23.26 -14.44
CA ALA A 377 9.09 -24.22 -14.91
C ALA A 377 8.62 -23.93 -16.35
N SER A 378 8.47 -22.65 -16.71
CA SER A 378 8.14 -22.23 -18.07
C SER A 378 9.27 -22.58 -19.05
N GLY A 379 10.53 -22.31 -18.69
CA GLY A 379 11.70 -22.71 -19.49
C GLY A 379 11.78 -24.22 -19.70
N GLN A 380 11.52 -25.03 -18.66
CA GLN A 380 11.47 -26.47 -18.78
C GLN A 380 10.32 -26.95 -19.68
N THR A 381 9.14 -26.33 -19.56
CA THR A 381 7.99 -26.65 -20.41
C THR A 381 8.29 -26.37 -21.87
N LEU A 382 8.97 -25.27 -22.18
CA LEU A 382 9.37 -24.94 -23.54
C LEU A 382 10.28 -26.00 -24.15
N MET A 383 11.29 -26.46 -23.39
CA MET A 383 12.17 -27.55 -23.83
C MET A 383 11.40 -28.85 -24.09
N ASN A 384 10.44 -29.19 -23.22
CA ASN A 384 9.61 -30.39 -23.40
C ASN A 384 8.74 -30.29 -24.65
N VAL A 385 8.11 -29.14 -24.90
CA VAL A 385 7.30 -28.91 -26.10
C VAL A 385 8.14 -29.02 -27.37
N GLN A 386 9.35 -28.44 -27.37
CA GLN A 386 10.28 -28.57 -28.50
C GLN A 386 10.69 -30.03 -28.73
N THR A 387 10.93 -30.79 -27.67
CA THR A 387 11.25 -32.22 -27.78
C THR A 387 10.11 -33.01 -28.42
N VAL A 388 8.86 -32.74 -28.03
CA VAL A 388 7.68 -33.38 -28.64
C VAL A 388 7.49 -32.94 -30.09
N ALA A 389 7.75 -31.66 -30.42
CA ALA A 389 7.69 -31.18 -31.79
C ALA A 389 8.68 -31.91 -32.71
N SER A 390 9.94 -32.05 -32.28
CA SER A 390 10.94 -32.81 -33.04
C SER A 390 10.56 -34.29 -33.16
N ALA A 391 10.03 -34.91 -32.11
CA ALA A 391 9.53 -36.28 -32.19
C ALA A 391 8.36 -36.44 -33.17
N ALA A 392 7.47 -35.43 -33.24
CA ALA A 392 6.37 -35.43 -34.22
C ALA A 392 6.88 -35.28 -35.66
N GLU A 393 7.93 -34.49 -35.90
CA GLU A 393 8.58 -34.39 -37.21
C GLU A 393 9.22 -35.73 -37.64
N GLU A 394 9.92 -36.40 -36.74
CA GLU A 394 10.49 -37.74 -36.99
C GLU A 394 9.40 -38.79 -37.27
N LEU A 395 8.32 -38.77 -36.49
CA LEU A 395 7.16 -39.64 -36.73
C LEU A 395 6.53 -39.37 -38.10
N SER A 396 6.41 -38.11 -38.51
CA SER A 396 5.87 -37.75 -39.83
C SER A 396 6.73 -38.30 -40.96
N ALA A 397 8.06 -38.24 -40.83
CA ALA A 397 8.96 -38.85 -41.79
C ALA A 397 8.78 -40.38 -41.85
N SER A 398 8.71 -41.05 -40.69
CA SER A 398 8.50 -42.50 -40.61
C SER A 398 7.16 -42.94 -41.23
N ILE A 399 6.09 -42.19 -40.99
CA ILE A 399 4.77 -42.42 -41.62
C ILE A 399 4.88 -42.32 -43.15
N GLY A 400 5.64 -41.36 -43.67
CA GLY A 400 5.91 -41.23 -45.11
C GLY A 400 6.61 -42.45 -45.70
N GLU A 401 7.60 -43.00 -45.00
CA GLU A 401 8.29 -44.24 -45.41
C GLU A 401 7.36 -45.46 -45.38
N ILE A 402 6.51 -45.59 -44.36
CA ILE A 402 5.53 -46.67 -44.26
C ILE A 402 4.52 -46.58 -45.41
N ALA A 403 4.02 -45.38 -45.71
CA ALA A 403 3.11 -45.15 -46.83
C ALA A 403 3.74 -45.58 -48.17
N GLN A 404 5.02 -45.24 -48.38
CA GLN A 404 5.77 -45.66 -49.57
C GLN A 404 5.95 -47.19 -49.62
N SER A 405 6.26 -47.83 -48.48
CA SER A 405 6.37 -49.28 -48.39
C SER A 405 5.04 -49.97 -48.71
N LEU A 406 3.91 -49.44 -48.23
CA LEU A 406 2.58 -49.97 -48.53
C LEU A 406 2.22 -49.87 -50.01
N ALA A 407 2.55 -48.74 -50.64
CA ALA A 407 2.36 -48.57 -52.08
C ALA A 407 3.15 -49.63 -52.88
N ARG A 408 4.40 -49.92 -52.47
CA ARG A 408 5.19 -51.00 -53.05
C ARG A 408 4.57 -52.37 -52.80
N SER A 409 4.21 -52.69 -51.56
CA SER A 409 3.57 -53.98 -51.22
C SER A 409 2.27 -54.21 -52.00
N ARG A 410 1.46 -53.17 -52.19
CA ARG A 410 0.26 -53.25 -53.02
C ARG A 410 0.59 -53.63 -54.47
N SER A 411 1.57 -52.96 -55.06
CA SER A 411 2.02 -53.26 -56.42
C SER A 411 2.57 -54.69 -56.56
N GLU A 412 3.28 -55.18 -55.56
CA GLU A 412 3.80 -56.56 -55.55
C GLU A 412 2.67 -57.59 -55.44
N VAL A 413 1.68 -57.34 -54.58
CA VAL A 413 0.50 -58.21 -54.42
C VAL A 413 -0.32 -58.26 -55.71
N ASP A 414 -0.52 -57.13 -56.39
CA ASP A 414 -1.21 -57.07 -57.67
C ASP A 414 -0.44 -57.84 -58.76
N ALA A 415 0.90 -57.71 -58.81
CA ALA A 415 1.73 -58.48 -59.75
C ALA A 415 1.69 -60.00 -59.50
N ILE A 416 1.68 -60.43 -58.22
CA ILE A 416 1.54 -61.86 -57.86
C ILE A 416 0.15 -62.35 -58.28
N HIS A 417 -0.89 -61.54 -58.10
CA HIS A 417 -2.25 -61.89 -58.53
C HIS A 417 -2.31 -62.15 -60.04
N ASP A 418 -1.79 -61.22 -60.83
CA ASP A 418 -1.76 -61.34 -62.30
C ASP A 418 -0.99 -62.59 -62.75
N GLN A 419 0.15 -62.86 -62.15
CA GLN A 419 0.96 -64.04 -62.45
C GLN A 419 0.22 -65.34 -62.09
N THR A 420 -0.53 -65.35 -60.98
CA THR A 420 -1.34 -66.49 -60.55
C THR A 420 -2.48 -66.76 -61.55
N VAL A 421 -3.14 -65.71 -62.05
CA VAL A 421 -4.18 -65.82 -63.10
C VAL A 421 -3.60 -66.40 -64.40
N VAL A 422 -2.39 -66.01 -64.78
CA VAL A 422 -1.70 -66.57 -65.96
C VAL A 422 -1.36 -68.05 -65.76
N ALA A 423 -0.89 -68.43 -64.57
CA ALA A 423 -0.57 -69.82 -64.23
C ALA A 423 -1.84 -70.70 -64.21
N ASP A 424 -2.95 -70.19 -63.67
CA ASP A 424 -4.25 -70.89 -63.66
C ASP A 424 -4.75 -71.16 -65.08
N ARG A 425 -4.70 -70.14 -65.95
CA ARG A 425 -5.05 -70.30 -67.37
C ARG A 425 -4.16 -71.32 -68.09
N SER A 426 -2.86 -71.34 -67.80
CA SER A 426 -1.93 -72.31 -68.38
C SER A 426 -2.23 -73.74 -67.91
N THR A 427 -2.57 -73.90 -66.63
CA THR A 427 -2.97 -75.19 -66.03
C THR A 427 -4.28 -75.70 -66.64
N ALA A 428 -5.26 -74.82 -66.86
CA ALA A 428 -6.52 -75.16 -67.52
C ALA A 428 -6.30 -75.65 -68.97
N LYS A 429 -5.42 -74.98 -69.73
CA LYS A 429 -5.02 -75.43 -71.08
C LYS A 429 -4.32 -76.79 -71.06
N LEU A 430 -3.50 -77.06 -70.04
CA LEU A 430 -2.82 -78.34 -69.88
C LEU A 430 -3.83 -79.46 -69.59
N LYS A 431 -4.82 -79.21 -68.73
CA LYS A 431 -5.94 -80.13 -68.46
C LYS A 431 -6.74 -80.45 -69.72
N GLU A 432 -7.05 -79.44 -70.54
CA GLU A 432 -7.74 -79.61 -71.82
C GLU A 432 -6.91 -80.42 -72.82
N ALA A 433 -5.61 -80.10 -72.97
CA ALA A 433 -4.69 -80.82 -73.85
C ALA A 433 -4.56 -82.30 -73.44
N ALA A 434 -4.43 -82.59 -72.14
CA ALA A 434 -4.38 -83.95 -71.63
C ALA A 434 -5.69 -84.71 -71.90
N ALA A 435 -6.85 -84.07 -71.72
CA ALA A 435 -8.14 -84.67 -72.06
C ALA A 435 -8.28 -84.99 -73.57
N SER A 436 -7.80 -84.09 -74.43
CA SER A 436 -7.76 -84.32 -75.88
C SER A 436 -6.85 -85.51 -76.24
N MET A 437 -5.66 -85.57 -75.64
CA MET A 437 -4.73 -86.71 -75.82
C MET A 437 -5.35 -88.03 -75.38
N ASN A 438 -6.11 -88.06 -74.29
CA ASN A 438 -6.81 -89.27 -73.84
C ASN A 438 -7.78 -89.79 -74.92
N GLY A 439 -8.51 -88.89 -75.59
CA GLY A 439 -9.38 -89.24 -76.72
C GLY A 439 -8.61 -89.83 -77.91
N VAL A 440 -7.43 -89.27 -78.22
CA VAL A 440 -6.54 -89.82 -79.26
C VAL A 440 -6.04 -91.20 -78.89
N VAL A 441 -5.62 -91.42 -77.64
CA VAL A 441 -5.14 -92.73 -77.18
C VAL A 441 -6.24 -93.79 -77.21
N GLN A 442 -7.47 -93.45 -76.82
CA GLN A 442 -8.64 -94.34 -76.93
C GLN A 442 -8.91 -94.73 -78.40
N LEU A 443 -8.80 -93.78 -79.33
CA LEU A 443 -8.93 -94.05 -80.77
C LEU A 443 -7.86 -95.02 -81.25
N ILE A 444 -6.59 -94.82 -80.88
CA ILE A 444 -5.48 -95.71 -81.26
C ILE A 444 -5.66 -97.10 -80.65
N GLN A 445 -6.12 -97.20 -79.39
CA GLN A 445 -6.46 -98.48 -78.77
C GLN A 445 -7.55 -99.21 -79.55
N GLY A 446 -8.61 -98.50 -79.98
CA GLY A 446 -9.67 -99.05 -80.83
C GLY A 446 -9.15 -99.56 -82.16
N VAL A 447 -8.32 -98.77 -82.86
CA VAL A 447 -7.67 -99.19 -84.11
C VAL A 447 -6.75 -100.40 -83.88
N GLY A 448 -5.97 -100.40 -82.80
CA GLY A 448 -5.11 -101.51 -82.41
C GLY A 448 -5.90 -102.81 -82.22
N GLN A 449 -7.02 -102.77 -81.48
CA GLN A 449 -7.92 -103.91 -81.30
C GLN A 449 -8.50 -104.40 -82.64
N GLN A 450 -8.87 -103.48 -83.53
CA GLN A 450 -9.39 -103.81 -84.85
C GLN A 450 -8.33 -104.48 -85.74
N ILE A 451 -7.08 -104.00 -85.69
CA ILE A 451 -5.94 -104.63 -86.37
C ILE A 451 -5.66 -106.02 -85.80
N ASN A 452 -5.76 -106.21 -84.47
CA ASN A 452 -5.59 -107.52 -83.84
C ASN A 452 -6.63 -108.53 -84.34
N LEU A 453 -7.89 -108.10 -84.47
CA LEU A 453 -8.98 -108.92 -85.00
C LEU A 453 -8.78 -109.25 -86.48
N LEU A 454 -8.34 -108.28 -87.29
CA LEU A 454 -8.01 -108.52 -88.70
C LEU A 454 -6.83 -109.49 -88.85
N ALA A 455 -5.79 -109.34 -88.03
CA ALA A 455 -4.64 -110.23 -88.00
C ALA A 455 -5.03 -111.65 -87.56
N LEU A 456 -5.95 -111.77 -86.59
CA LEU A 456 -6.51 -113.05 -86.18
C LEU A 456 -7.29 -113.73 -87.32
N ASN A 457 -8.16 -112.98 -88.01
CA ASN A 457 -8.89 -113.47 -89.18
C ASN A 457 -7.93 -113.91 -90.30
N ALA A 458 -6.89 -113.13 -90.57
CA ALA A 458 -5.85 -113.49 -91.53
C ALA A 458 -5.06 -114.72 -91.12
N THR A 459 -4.80 -114.91 -89.82
CA THR A 459 -4.14 -116.11 -89.27
C THR A 459 -5.01 -117.36 -89.49
N ILE A 460 -6.33 -117.24 -89.29
CA ILE A 460 -7.29 -118.33 -89.51
C ILE A 460 -7.34 -118.70 -91.00
N GLU A 461 -7.45 -117.71 -91.89
CA GLU A 461 -7.50 -117.96 -93.34
C GLU A 461 -6.19 -118.55 -93.88
N ALA A 462 -5.04 -118.08 -93.35
CA ALA A 462 -3.73 -118.64 -93.66
C ALA A 462 -3.59 -120.11 -93.21
N ALA A 463 -4.16 -120.48 -92.06
CA ALA A 463 -4.23 -121.88 -91.62
C ALA A 463 -5.15 -122.73 -92.50
N ARG A 464 -6.23 -122.14 -93.03
CA ARG A 464 -7.20 -122.79 -93.92
C ARG A 464 -6.65 -123.09 -95.31
N ALA A 465 -5.72 -122.27 -95.80
CA ALA A 465 -5.04 -122.43 -97.08
C ALA A 465 -3.91 -123.49 -97.10
N GLY A 466 -3.60 -124.13 -95.96
CA GLY A 466 -2.62 -125.22 -95.88
C GLY A 466 -1.19 -124.80 -96.24
N GLU A 467 -0.48 -125.62 -97.02
CA GLU A 467 0.92 -125.36 -97.45
C GLU A 467 1.08 -124.03 -98.21
N ALA A 468 0.05 -123.59 -98.97
CA ALA A 468 0.08 -122.32 -99.72
C ALA A 468 -0.05 -121.07 -98.82
N GLY A 469 -0.52 -121.22 -97.58
CA GLY A 469 -0.77 -120.12 -96.63
C GLY A 469 0.38 -119.80 -95.66
N ARG A 470 1.48 -120.58 -95.67
CA ARG A 470 2.58 -120.47 -94.69
C ARG A 470 3.20 -119.06 -94.61
N GLY A 471 3.46 -118.42 -95.74
CA GLY A 471 4.00 -117.05 -95.78
C GLY A 471 3.03 -116.01 -95.20
N PHE A 472 1.74 -116.15 -95.48
CA PHE A 472 0.69 -115.29 -94.93
C PHE A 472 0.50 -115.48 -93.42
N ALA A 473 0.66 -116.70 -92.91
CA ALA A 473 0.55 -116.99 -91.47
C ALA A 473 1.64 -116.26 -90.65
N VAL A 474 2.87 -116.18 -91.18
CA VAL A 474 3.97 -115.44 -90.53
C VAL A 474 3.66 -113.94 -90.48
N VAL A 475 3.22 -113.35 -91.60
CA VAL A 475 2.85 -111.93 -91.66
C VAL A 475 1.68 -111.63 -90.73
N ALA A 476 0.65 -112.48 -90.70
CA ALA A 476 -0.49 -112.31 -89.80
C ALA A 476 -0.09 -112.40 -88.32
N GLY A 477 0.81 -113.33 -87.97
CA GLY A 477 1.41 -113.43 -86.64
C GLY A 477 2.22 -112.19 -86.25
N GLU A 478 2.98 -111.63 -87.19
CA GLU A 478 3.76 -110.41 -86.97
C GLU A 478 2.87 -109.18 -86.77
N VAL A 479 1.81 -109.02 -87.58
CA VAL A 479 0.81 -107.96 -87.42
C VAL A 479 0.08 -108.08 -86.08
N LYS A 480 -0.23 -109.32 -85.64
CA LYS A 480 -0.82 -109.59 -84.33
C LYS A 480 0.11 -109.18 -83.19
N ASN A 481 1.40 -109.54 -83.28
CA ASN A 481 2.41 -109.13 -82.28
C ASN A 481 2.58 -107.61 -82.23
N LEU A 482 2.66 -106.95 -83.38
CA LEU A 482 2.77 -105.50 -83.47
C LEU A 482 1.54 -104.81 -82.87
N SER A 483 0.33 -105.30 -83.16
CA SER A 483 -0.90 -104.79 -82.56
C SER A 483 -0.90 -104.90 -81.03
N ASN A 484 -0.48 -106.05 -80.48
CA ASN A 484 -0.34 -106.22 -79.03
C ASN A 484 0.67 -105.24 -78.41
N GLN A 485 1.79 -104.97 -79.09
CA GLN A 485 2.76 -103.96 -78.66
C GLN A 485 2.15 -102.55 -78.68
N VAL A 486 1.36 -102.21 -79.71
CA VAL A 486 0.63 -100.94 -79.80
C VAL A 486 -0.39 -100.80 -78.66
N THR A 487 -1.13 -101.85 -78.31
CA THR A 487 -2.06 -101.85 -77.17
C THR A 487 -1.33 -101.63 -75.84
N GLN A 488 -0.19 -102.28 -75.62
CA GLN A 488 0.60 -102.07 -74.41
C GLN A 488 1.19 -100.65 -74.35
N ALA A 489 1.73 -100.14 -75.45
CA ALA A 489 2.29 -98.79 -75.52
C ALA A 489 1.21 -97.72 -75.26
N THR A 490 0.06 -97.84 -75.91
CA THR A 490 -1.08 -96.92 -75.70
C THR A 490 -1.66 -97.02 -74.29
N SER A 491 -1.66 -98.19 -73.66
CA SER A 491 -2.06 -98.33 -72.25
C SER A 491 -1.12 -97.58 -71.30
N ARG A 492 0.19 -97.54 -71.57
CA ARG A 492 1.14 -96.75 -70.77
C ARG A 492 0.92 -95.25 -70.98
N ILE A 493 0.74 -94.82 -72.23
CA ILE A 493 0.44 -93.40 -72.54
C ILE A 493 -0.87 -92.96 -71.86
N ALA A 494 -1.90 -93.83 -71.81
CA ALA A 494 -3.12 -93.54 -71.07
C ALA A 494 -2.86 -93.30 -69.58
N GLN A 495 -2.03 -94.13 -68.94
CA GLN A 495 -1.62 -93.94 -67.54
C GLN A 495 -0.86 -92.62 -67.32
N ASP A 496 0.08 -92.28 -68.22
CA ASP A 496 0.83 -91.02 -68.14
C ASP A 496 -0.09 -89.80 -68.29
N ILE A 497 -1.11 -89.88 -69.16
CA ILE A 497 -2.12 -88.82 -69.34
C ILE A 497 -2.97 -88.66 -68.09
N THR A 498 -3.41 -89.76 -67.47
CA THR A 498 -4.15 -89.70 -66.19
C THR A 498 -3.29 -89.04 -65.11
N GLY A 499 -2.00 -89.40 -65.00
CA GLY A 499 -1.08 -88.75 -64.07
C GLY A 499 -0.91 -87.25 -64.34
N MET A 500 -0.82 -86.84 -65.61
CA MET A 500 -0.78 -85.41 -65.97
C MET A 500 -2.07 -84.67 -65.59
N GLN A 501 -3.23 -85.30 -65.71
CA GLN A 501 -4.52 -84.72 -65.31
C GLN A 501 -4.60 -84.53 -63.79
N GLU A 502 -4.16 -85.53 -63.02
CA GLU A 502 -4.09 -85.46 -61.55
C GLU A 502 -3.16 -84.32 -61.09
N ILE A 503 -1.95 -84.22 -61.66
CA ILE A 503 -1.00 -83.13 -61.36
C ILE A 503 -1.59 -81.77 -61.72
N ALA A 504 -2.26 -81.64 -62.87
CA ALA A 504 -2.90 -80.39 -63.26
C ALA A 504 -4.02 -79.97 -62.28
N GLU A 505 -4.76 -80.94 -61.73
CA GLU A 505 -5.79 -80.69 -60.72
C GLU A 505 -5.19 -80.28 -59.36
N GLU A 506 -4.09 -80.90 -58.94
CA GLU A 506 -3.35 -80.50 -57.75
C GLU A 506 -2.81 -79.07 -57.88
N VAL A 507 -2.19 -78.73 -59.02
CA VAL A 507 -1.69 -77.38 -59.30
C VAL A 507 -2.83 -76.35 -59.30
N ALA A 508 -3.99 -76.67 -59.89
CA ALA A 508 -5.15 -75.78 -59.86
C ALA A 508 -5.66 -75.54 -58.43
N GLY A 509 -5.69 -76.56 -57.57
CA GLY A 509 -6.05 -76.42 -56.16
C GLY A 509 -5.06 -75.55 -55.38
N ALA A 510 -3.75 -75.68 -55.65
CA ALA A 510 -2.73 -74.84 -55.05
C ALA A 510 -2.87 -73.36 -55.48
N LEU A 511 -3.15 -73.10 -56.77
CA LEU A 511 -3.38 -71.75 -57.29
C LEU A 511 -4.62 -71.10 -56.69
N LEU A 512 -5.71 -71.85 -56.47
CA LEU A 512 -6.91 -71.35 -55.79
C LEU A 512 -6.58 -70.89 -54.36
N SER A 513 -5.78 -71.66 -53.64
CA SER A 513 -5.34 -71.33 -52.27
C SER A 513 -4.47 -70.07 -52.26
N ILE A 514 -3.60 -69.90 -53.27
CA ILE A 514 -2.79 -68.68 -53.45
C ILE A 514 -3.68 -67.46 -53.70
N VAL A 515 -4.70 -67.56 -54.56
CA VAL A 515 -5.65 -66.45 -54.81
C VAL A 515 -6.35 -66.00 -53.53
N GLN A 516 -6.78 -66.95 -52.68
CA GLN A 516 -7.40 -66.63 -51.39
C GLN A 516 -6.41 -65.92 -50.44
N ALA A 517 -5.17 -66.41 -50.36
CA ALA A 517 -4.12 -65.77 -49.55
C ALA A 517 -3.81 -64.34 -50.02
N ILE A 518 -3.68 -64.12 -51.33
CA ILE A 518 -3.50 -62.78 -51.94
C ILE A 518 -4.65 -61.85 -51.56
N GLY A 519 -5.90 -62.34 -51.60
CA GLY A 519 -7.07 -61.56 -51.19
C GLY A 519 -7.00 -61.08 -49.74
N SER A 520 -6.53 -61.94 -48.83
CA SER A 520 -6.31 -61.60 -47.41
C SER A 520 -5.19 -60.58 -47.23
N VAL A 521 -4.05 -60.75 -47.92
CA VAL A 521 -2.94 -59.80 -47.89
C VAL A 521 -3.38 -58.43 -48.42
N ARG A 522 -4.12 -58.38 -49.52
CA ARG A 522 -4.64 -57.12 -50.08
C ARG A 522 -5.58 -56.39 -49.10
N GLY A 523 -6.42 -57.13 -48.37
CA GLY A 523 -7.26 -56.57 -47.30
C GLY A 523 -6.42 -55.96 -46.18
N THR A 524 -5.35 -56.65 -45.77
CA THR A 524 -4.42 -56.17 -44.74
C THR A 524 -3.69 -54.90 -45.19
N VAL A 525 -3.14 -54.87 -46.40
CA VAL A 525 -2.46 -53.69 -46.97
C VAL A 525 -3.40 -52.48 -46.99
N THR A 526 -4.66 -52.68 -47.37
CA THR A 526 -5.68 -51.61 -47.37
C THR A 526 -5.96 -51.11 -45.96
N GLY A 527 -6.11 -52.02 -44.98
CA GLY A 527 -6.34 -51.63 -43.59
C GLY A 527 -5.18 -50.85 -42.97
N VAL A 528 -3.93 -51.26 -43.23
CA VAL A 528 -2.74 -50.54 -42.76
C VAL A 528 -2.63 -49.17 -43.44
N ALA A 529 -2.96 -49.06 -44.73
CA ALA A 529 -2.96 -47.77 -45.43
C ALA A 529 -3.93 -46.76 -44.79
N SER A 530 -5.15 -47.19 -44.44
CA SER A 530 -6.09 -46.32 -43.72
C SER A 530 -5.57 -45.90 -42.34
N ALA A 531 -4.95 -46.81 -41.58
CA ALA A 531 -4.35 -46.48 -40.29
C ALA A 531 -3.18 -45.49 -40.41
N VAL A 532 -2.39 -45.60 -41.48
CA VAL A 532 -1.28 -44.68 -41.78
C VAL A 532 -1.79 -43.29 -42.15
N GLU A 533 -2.88 -43.18 -42.91
CA GLU A 533 -3.54 -41.89 -43.18
C GLU A 533 -4.04 -41.23 -41.88
N GLU A 534 -4.66 -42.00 -40.99
CA GLU A 534 -5.11 -41.51 -39.67
C GLU A 534 -3.93 -41.07 -38.79
N GLN A 535 -2.86 -41.86 -38.71
CA GLN A 535 -1.64 -41.49 -37.98
C GLN A 535 -0.99 -40.22 -38.55
N SER A 536 -1.01 -40.04 -39.87
CA SER A 536 -0.49 -38.83 -40.53
C SER A 536 -1.24 -37.58 -40.06
N ALA A 537 -2.58 -37.64 -40.07
CA ALA A 537 -3.42 -36.54 -39.61
C ALA A 537 -3.16 -36.18 -38.14
N VAL A 538 -3.13 -37.17 -37.26
CA VAL A 538 -2.85 -36.96 -35.82
C VAL A 538 -1.46 -36.36 -35.60
N THR A 539 -0.45 -36.84 -36.33
CA THR A 539 0.93 -36.35 -36.18
C THR A 539 1.07 -34.90 -36.63
N GLN A 540 0.38 -34.50 -37.71
CA GLN A 540 0.32 -33.09 -38.14
C GLN A 540 -0.37 -32.20 -37.11
N GLU A 541 -1.45 -32.68 -36.50
CA GLU A 541 -2.16 -31.95 -35.44
C GLU A 541 -1.29 -31.79 -34.18
N ILE A 542 -0.55 -32.82 -33.78
CA ILE A 542 0.43 -32.75 -32.69
C ILE A 542 1.50 -31.70 -33.00
N SER A 543 2.09 -31.72 -34.20
CA SER A 543 3.11 -30.76 -34.60
C SER A 543 2.58 -29.32 -34.53
N SER A 544 1.40 -29.06 -35.10
CA SER A 544 0.74 -27.75 -35.05
C SER A 544 0.44 -27.30 -33.61
N SER A 545 -0.09 -28.20 -32.79
CA SER A 545 -0.39 -27.94 -31.38
C SER A 545 0.86 -27.63 -30.56
N MET A 546 1.96 -28.35 -30.79
CA MET A 546 3.23 -28.08 -30.13
C MET A 546 3.82 -26.72 -30.55
N GLN A 547 3.64 -26.32 -31.81
CA GLN A 547 4.10 -25.01 -32.28
C GLN A 547 3.32 -23.86 -31.61
N THR A 548 2.00 -23.99 -31.50
CA THR A 548 1.18 -23.05 -30.73
C THR A 548 1.55 -23.05 -29.24
N ALA A 549 1.77 -24.22 -28.65
CA ALA A 549 2.19 -24.34 -27.25
C ALA A 549 3.56 -23.68 -27.02
N ALA A 550 4.53 -23.86 -27.92
CA ALA A 550 5.85 -23.27 -27.83
C ALA A 550 5.77 -21.74 -27.86
N GLN A 551 4.94 -21.19 -28.76
CA GLN A 551 4.68 -19.76 -28.81
C GLN A 551 4.07 -19.24 -27.50
N GLY A 552 3.00 -19.89 -27.01
CA GLY A 552 2.34 -19.48 -25.77
C GLY A 552 3.26 -19.54 -24.54
N VAL A 553 4.08 -20.59 -24.42
CA VAL A 553 5.07 -20.69 -23.34
C VAL A 553 6.17 -19.63 -23.49
N GLY A 554 6.60 -19.32 -24.71
CA GLY A 554 7.55 -18.24 -24.98
C GLY A 554 7.04 -16.85 -24.57
N GLU A 555 5.76 -16.56 -24.83
CA GLU A 555 5.09 -15.32 -24.41
C GLU A 555 4.98 -15.23 -22.88
N ILE A 556 4.64 -16.34 -22.20
CA ILE A 556 4.64 -16.42 -20.73
C ILE A 556 6.04 -16.12 -20.18
N ASN A 557 7.08 -16.75 -20.75
CA ASN A 557 8.45 -16.55 -20.28
C ASN A 557 8.90 -15.09 -20.45
N THR A 558 8.57 -14.47 -21.59
CA THR A 558 8.85 -13.05 -21.86
C THR A 558 8.12 -12.15 -20.86
N SER A 559 6.85 -12.43 -20.57
CA SER A 559 6.05 -11.67 -19.60
C SER A 559 6.60 -11.80 -18.18
N LEU A 560 7.02 -13.01 -17.77
CA LEU A 560 7.64 -13.25 -16.47
C LEU A 560 8.98 -12.51 -16.30
N GLN A 561 9.76 -12.39 -17.38
CA GLN A 561 10.99 -11.61 -17.41
C GLN A 561 10.72 -10.10 -17.36
N ALA A 562 9.70 -9.61 -18.06
CA ALA A 562 9.31 -8.19 -18.01
C ALA A 562 8.88 -7.75 -16.60
N LEU A 563 8.35 -8.65 -15.78
CA LEU A 563 8.03 -8.39 -14.37
C LEU A 563 9.25 -8.28 -13.45
N THR A 564 10.48 -8.55 -13.95
CA THR A 564 11.73 -8.46 -13.16
C THR A 564 12.52 -7.16 -13.34
N GLY A 565 12.28 -6.43 -14.43
CA GLY A 565 12.87 -5.11 -14.70
C GLY A 565 11.95 -4.00 -14.21
#